data_AF-A0A1I0QDR5-F1
#
_entry.id   AF-A0A1I0QDR5-F1
#
_cell.length_a   1.000
_cell.length_b   1.000
_cell.length_c   1.000
_cell.angle_alpha   90.00
_cell.angle_beta   90.00
_cell.angle_gamma   90.00
#
_symmetry.space_group_name_H-M   'P 1'
#
loop_
_entity.id
_entity.type
_entity.pdbx_description
1 polymer ?
#
loop_
_entity_poly.entity_id
_entity_poly.type
_entity_poly.pdbx_seq_one_letter_code
_entity_poly.pdbx_strand_id
1 'polypeptide(L)'
;MKRISLTLLLCASLTSCFKMEGSRQIGTSSRIISFPIQQGISATLNTHSGIHYELGGNGVIYFGGEGQFIIDKESAEGTPLIIDIEGVRLTCEDGEFYLTTYNLVDGPGNGKPGSAKLTVLQGKVRVQNAGPDIIVEKEGVRIFKDSVSTMINWQPEEHTYWANGFYKFKQVPLYECKGILTRWFDLKVGLDANDADSLVRDLYLKPYEEIAQQLHQLEQNNNYTFTFYSKDSITIRHK
;
A
#
# COMPACT_ATOMS: atom_id res chain seq x y z
N MET A 1 61.10 -48.50 -7.14
CA MET A 1 60.10 -47.96 -6.19
C MET A 1 59.44 -46.75 -6.84
N LYS A 2 58.11 -46.81 -7.03
CA LYS A 2 57.33 -45.83 -7.80
C LYS A 2 57.10 -44.55 -6.99
N ARG A 3 57.37 -43.38 -7.60
CA ARG A 3 56.91 -42.07 -7.12
C ARG A 3 55.46 -41.87 -7.57
N ILE A 4 54.56 -41.61 -6.63
CA ILE A 4 53.18 -41.22 -6.87
C ILE A 4 53.20 -39.70 -7.10
N SER A 5 52.81 -39.24 -8.28
CA SER A 5 52.59 -37.82 -8.57
C SER A 5 51.10 -37.52 -8.39
N LEU A 6 50.80 -36.72 -7.37
CA LEU A 6 49.46 -36.26 -7.04
C LEU A 6 49.12 -35.11 -8.00
N THR A 7 48.22 -35.34 -8.95
CA THR A 7 47.73 -34.26 -9.83
C THR A 7 46.61 -33.54 -9.10
N LEU A 8 46.87 -32.32 -8.63
CA LEU A 8 45.84 -31.39 -8.17
C LEU A 8 44.95 -31.02 -9.36
N LEU A 9 43.68 -31.45 -9.35
CA LEU A 9 42.65 -30.83 -10.17
C LEU A 9 42.22 -29.54 -9.47
N LEU A 10 42.62 -28.40 -10.03
CA LEU A 10 42.05 -27.10 -9.69
C LEU A 10 40.62 -27.05 -10.29
N CYS A 11 39.59 -27.27 -9.48
CA CYS A 11 38.23 -26.89 -9.83
C CYS A 11 38.15 -25.36 -9.77
N ALA A 12 38.33 -24.70 -10.91
CA ALA A 12 37.93 -23.31 -11.08
C ALA A 12 36.40 -23.28 -11.10
N SER A 13 35.78 -22.90 -9.97
CA SER A 13 34.37 -22.55 -9.94
C SER A 13 34.16 -21.27 -10.75
N LEU A 14 33.67 -21.41 -11.96
CA LEU A 14 33.06 -20.33 -12.73
C LEU A 14 31.77 -19.92 -12.02
N THR A 15 31.86 -19.00 -11.06
CA THR A 15 30.70 -18.27 -10.57
C THR A 15 30.32 -17.27 -11.66
N SER A 16 29.58 -17.72 -12.67
CA SER A 16 28.97 -16.81 -13.63
C SER A 16 27.94 -15.97 -12.88
N CYS A 17 28.30 -14.75 -12.52
CA CYS A 17 27.35 -13.71 -12.15
C CYS A 17 26.50 -13.41 -13.38
N PHE A 18 25.45 -14.18 -13.61
CA PHE A 18 24.39 -13.80 -14.54
C PHE A 18 23.73 -12.57 -13.93
N LYS A 19 24.08 -11.40 -14.46
CA LYS A 19 23.34 -10.18 -14.20
C LYS A 19 21.96 -10.38 -14.85
N MET A 20 20.96 -10.64 -14.03
CA MET A 20 19.58 -10.73 -14.52
C MET A 20 19.18 -9.33 -14.98
N GLU A 21 19.11 -9.12 -16.30
CA GLU A 21 18.62 -7.89 -16.91
C GLU A 21 17.10 -8.02 -17.16
N GLY A 22 16.35 -6.96 -16.86
CA GLY A 22 14.91 -6.86 -17.09
C GLY A 22 14.14 -6.23 -15.93
N SER A 23 12.85 -6.01 -16.12
CA SER A 23 11.97 -5.44 -15.09
C SER A 23 10.99 -6.48 -14.56
N ARG A 24 10.68 -6.44 -13.26
CA ARG A 24 9.54 -7.16 -12.69
C ARG A 24 8.40 -6.19 -12.42
N GLN A 25 7.19 -6.62 -12.73
CA GLN A 25 5.96 -5.91 -12.38
C GLN A 25 5.00 -6.89 -11.69
N ILE A 26 4.45 -6.49 -10.56
CA ILE A 26 3.43 -7.25 -9.83
C ILE A 26 2.28 -6.29 -9.58
N GLY A 27 1.10 -6.63 -10.09
CA GLY A 27 -0.12 -5.85 -9.88
C GLY A 27 -1.22 -6.73 -9.35
N THR A 28 -2.14 -6.13 -8.60
CA THR A 28 -3.37 -6.75 -8.13
C THR A 28 -4.56 -6.13 -8.87
N SER A 29 -5.57 -6.96 -9.13
CA SER A 29 -6.90 -6.48 -9.49
C SER A 29 -7.80 -6.55 -8.25
N SER A 30 -8.72 -7.51 -8.18
CA SER A 30 -9.68 -7.67 -7.08
C SER A 30 -9.19 -8.59 -5.95
N ARG A 31 -7.88 -8.85 -5.85
CA ARG A 31 -7.31 -9.76 -4.84
C ARG A 31 -6.15 -9.14 -4.09
N ILE A 32 -6.07 -9.46 -2.81
CA ILE A 32 -4.89 -9.21 -1.98
C ILE A 32 -3.84 -10.28 -2.32
N ILE A 33 -2.59 -9.86 -2.50
CA ILE A 33 -1.49 -10.78 -2.83
C ILE A 33 -0.30 -10.49 -1.93
N SER A 34 0.24 -11.54 -1.29
CA SER A 34 1.51 -11.48 -0.55
C SER A 34 2.61 -12.18 -1.33
N PHE A 35 3.81 -11.60 -1.35
CA PHE A 35 4.96 -12.18 -2.01
C PHE A 35 6.28 -11.69 -1.40
N PRO A 36 7.36 -12.50 -1.48
CA PRO A 36 8.70 -12.03 -1.17
C PRO A 36 9.20 -11.10 -2.29
N ILE A 37 9.71 -9.94 -1.90
CA ILE A 37 10.42 -9.01 -2.80
C ILE A 37 11.83 -9.54 -3.02
N GLN A 38 12.54 -9.80 -1.91
CA GLN A 38 13.87 -10.36 -1.83
C GLN A 38 14.05 -11.03 -0.46
N GLN A 39 15.24 -11.56 -0.17
CA GLN A 39 15.53 -12.20 1.10
C GLN A 39 15.26 -11.24 2.28
N GLY A 40 14.48 -11.69 3.26
CA GLY A 40 14.08 -10.89 4.43
C GLY A 40 13.08 -9.76 4.17
N ILE A 41 12.66 -9.51 2.92
CA ILE A 41 11.73 -8.42 2.58
C ILE A 41 10.50 -8.97 1.86
N SER A 42 9.32 -8.70 2.41
CA SER A 42 8.04 -9.11 1.83
C SER A 42 7.06 -7.94 1.73
N ALA A 43 6.14 -8.07 0.78
CA ALA A 43 5.01 -7.18 0.64
C ALA A 43 3.70 -7.96 0.59
N THR A 44 2.67 -7.36 1.17
CA THR A 44 1.27 -7.68 0.89
C THR A 44 0.69 -6.48 0.17
N LEU A 45 0.12 -6.68 -1.01
CA LEU A 45 -0.53 -5.64 -1.79
C LEU A 45 -2.04 -5.78 -1.68
N ASN A 46 -2.72 -4.67 -1.44
CA ASN A 46 -4.17 -4.59 -1.47
C ASN A 46 -4.68 -4.68 -2.92
N THR A 47 -5.99 -4.75 -3.14
CA THR A 47 -6.63 -4.70 -4.47
C THR A 47 -6.24 -3.45 -5.25
N HIS A 48 -6.15 -3.51 -6.58
CA HIS A 48 -5.81 -2.39 -7.46
C HIS A 48 -4.50 -1.66 -7.09
N SER A 49 -3.51 -2.42 -6.64
CA SER A 49 -2.18 -1.94 -6.24
C SER A 49 -1.11 -2.60 -7.09
N GLY A 50 0.08 -2.02 -7.13
CA GLY A 50 1.17 -2.60 -7.89
C GLY A 50 2.54 -2.10 -7.47
N ILE A 51 3.53 -2.95 -7.76
CA ILE A 51 4.93 -2.59 -7.71
C ILE A 51 5.60 -2.87 -9.05
N HIS A 52 6.64 -2.11 -9.33
CA HIS A 52 7.54 -2.31 -10.45
C HIS A 52 8.99 -2.05 -9.99
N TYR A 53 9.93 -2.88 -10.44
CA TYR A 53 11.35 -2.69 -10.14
C TYR A 53 12.26 -3.35 -11.18
N GLU A 54 13.47 -2.81 -11.32
CA GLU A 54 14.49 -3.31 -12.22
C GLU A 54 15.34 -4.41 -11.57
N LEU A 55 15.50 -5.54 -12.26
CA LEU A 55 16.37 -6.63 -11.84
C LEU A 55 17.84 -6.21 -12.05
N GLY A 56 18.66 -6.39 -11.01
CA GLY A 56 20.03 -5.90 -11.01
C GLY A 56 20.16 -4.36 -11.00
N GLY A 57 19.05 -3.65 -10.77
CA GLY A 57 19.00 -2.19 -10.61
C GLY A 57 19.49 -1.73 -9.25
N ASN A 58 19.18 -0.47 -8.90
CA ASN A 58 19.58 0.16 -7.64
C ASN A 58 18.74 -0.27 -6.42
N GLY A 59 17.92 -1.32 -6.53
CA GLY A 59 17.05 -1.81 -5.46
C GLY A 59 15.84 -0.94 -5.16
N VAL A 60 15.53 0.05 -6.01
CA VAL A 60 14.36 0.91 -5.85
C VAL A 60 13.11 0.25 -6.42
N ILE A 61 12.02 0.31 -5.65
CA ILE A 61 10.71 -0.18 -6.04
C ILE A 61 9.78 1.00 -6.30
N TYR A 62 9.18 1.05 -7.47
CA TYR A 62 8.10 1.96 -7.78
C TYR A 62 6.79 1.37 -7.28
N PHE A 63 6.04 2.10 -6.47
CA PHE A 63 4.83 1.61 -5.82
C PHE A 63 3.62 2.50 -6.11
N GLY A 64 2.46 1.87 -6.34
CA GLY A 64 1.16 2.52 -6.42
C GLY A 64 0.07 1.68 -5.76
N GLY A 65 -0.91 2.34 -5.15
CA GLY A 65 -2.02 1.71 -4.46
C GLY A 65 -1.80 1.60 -2.94
N GLU A 66 -2.13 0.46 -2.35
CA GLU A 66 -2.01 0.22 -0.90
C GLU A 66 -1.28 -1.09 -0.59
N GLY A 67 -0.36 -1.04 0.36
CA GLY A 67 0.52 -2.17 0.66
C GLY A 67 1.05 -2.16 2.08
N GLN A 68 1.32 -3.36 2.59
CA GLN A 68 2.05 -3.64 3.81
C GLN A 68 3.45 -4.12 3.42
N PHE A 69 4.46 -3.63 4.11
CA PHE A 69 5.85 -4.00 3.89
C PHE A 69 6.47 -4.47 5.20
N ILE A 70 7.14 -5.62 5.15
CA ILE A 70 7.82 -6.23 6.29
C ILE A 70 9.28 -6.47 5.91
N ILE A 71 10.19 -5.95 6.73
CA ILE A 71 11.63 -6.09 6.61
C ILE A 71 12.15 -6.78 7.87
N ASP A 72 12.52 -8.04 7.74
CA ASP A 72 13.16 -8.82 8.80
C ASP A 72 14.65 -8.48 8.86
N LYS A 73 15.06 -7.84 9.97
CA LYS A 73 16.42 -7.31 10.13
C LYS A 73 17.51 -8.35 9.97
N GLU A 74 17.29 -9.55 10.50
CA GLU A 74 18.28 -10.64 10.48
C GLU A 74 18.42 -11.20 9.05
N SER A 75 17.30 -11.45 8.39
CA SER A 75 17.27 -12.06 7.06
C SER A 75 17.54 -11.09 5.91
N ALA A 76 17.33 -9.78 6.11
CA ALA A 76 17.58 -8.75 5.10
C ALA A 76 19.08 -8.40 4.97
N GLU A 77 19.93 -8.87 5.88
CA GLU A 77 21.39 -8.67 5.87
C GLU A 77 21.80 -7.18 5.73
N GLY A 78 21.02 -6.28 6.33
CA GLY A 78 21.25 -4.83 6.27
C GLY A 78 20.85 -4.16 4.95
N THR A 79 20.18 -4.89 4.04
CA THR A 79 19.66 -4.32 2.79
C THR A 79 18.39 -3.53 3.08
N PRO A 80 18.36 -2.20 2.85
CA PRO A 80 17.16 -1.41 3.06
C PRO A 80 16.14 -1.67 1.95
N LEU A 81 14.85 -1.54 2.29
CA LEU A 81 13.79 -1.35 1.31
C LEU A 81 13.72 0.12 0.91
N ILE A 82 13.83 0.40 -0.39
CA ILE A 82 13.66 1.73 -0.95
C ILE A 82 12.44 1.75 -1.87
N ILE A 83 11.46 2.59 -1.54
CA ILE A 83 10.23 2.76 -2.32
C ILE A 83 10.22 4.17 -2.92
N ASP A 84 9.94 4.28 -4.20
CA ASP A 84 9.68 5.53 -4.91
C ASP A 84 8.20 5.62 -5.29
N ILE A 85 7.60 6.76 -5.00
CA ILE A 85 6.20 7.06 -5.21
C ILE A 85 6.12 8.45 -5.81
N GLU A 86 6.22 8.54 -7.14
CA GLU A 86 6.02 9.81 -7.87
C GLU A 86 6.92 10.94 -7.35
N GLY A 87 8.18 10.63 -7.06
CA GLY A 87 9.18 11.57 -6.54
C GLY A 87 9.24 11.69 -5.01
N VAL A 88 8.39 10.97 -4.28
CA VAL A 88 8.53 10.74 -2.83
C VAL A 88 9.30 9.44 -2.62
N ARG A 89 10.42 9.50 -1.91
CA ARG A 89 11.23 8.33 -1.57
C ARG A 89 11.07 7.95 -0.10
N LEU A 90 10.82 6.66 0.13
CA LEU A 90 10.79 6.04 1.45
C LEU A 90 11.95 5.05 1.57
N THR A 91 12.67 5.11 2.69
CA THR A 91 13.75 4.16 3.00
C THR A 91 13.50 3.55 4.38
N CYS A 92 13.51 2.21 4.46
CA CYS A 92 13.31 1.46 5.69
C CYS A 92 14.32 0.33 5.81
N GLU A 93 15.00 0.22 6.95
CA GLU A 93 16.04 -0.79 7.19
C GLU A 93 15.49 -2.05 7.87
N ASP A 94 14.45 -1.91 8.68
CA ASP A 94 13.80 -2.99 9.41
C ASP A 94 12.40 -2.58 9.87
N GLY A 95 11.53 -3.57 10.11
CA GLY A 95 10.24 -3.38 10.74
C GLY A 95 9.04 -3.61 9.82
N GLU A 96 7.92 -2.98 10.18
CA GLU A 96 6.62 -3.16 9.52
C GLU A 96 5.95 -1.81 9.35
N PHE A 97 5.53 -1.52 8.12
CA PHE A 97 4.76 -0.32 7.81
C PHE A 97 3.72 -0.57 6.71
N TYR A 98 2.74 0.33 6.65
CA TYR A 98 1.64 0.34 5.69
C TYR A 98 1.65 1.65 4.94
N LEU A 99 1.32 1.59 3.67
CA LEU A 99 1.41 2.73 2.77
C LEU A 99 0.21 2.73 1.83
N THR A 100 -0.54 3.84 1.80
CA THR A 100 -1.68 4.08 0.89
C THR A 100 -1.35 5.26 -0.01
N THR A 101 -1.43 5.10 -1.33
CA THR A 101 -1.00 6.11 -2.33
C THR A 101 -2.03 6.37 -3.43
N TYR A 102 -3.22 5.75 -3.37
CA TYR A 102 -4.27 5.90 -4.40
C TYR A 102 -4.59 7.35 -4.80
N ASN A 103 -4.44 8.28 -3.85
CA ASN A 103 -4.78 9.69 -4.03
C ASN A 103 -3.53 10.58 -4.11
N LEU A 104 -2.32 10.05 -4.27
CA LEU A 104 -1.09 10.88 -4.27
C LEU A 104 -1.00 11.78 -5.51
N VAL A 105 -1.38 11.27 -6.68
CA VAL A 105 -1.30 12.00 -7.95
C VAL A 105 -2.56 12.80 -8.20
N ASP A 106 -3.71 12.14 -8.23
CA ASP A 106 -4.98 12.75 -8.67
C ASP A 106 -5.76 13.44 -7.54
N GLY A 107 -5.27 13.34 -6.30
CA GLY A 107 -6.01 13.80 -5.13
C GLY A 107 -7.33 13.06 -4.93
N PRO A 108 -8.17 13.51 -4.00
CA PRO A 108 -9.45 12.86 -3.73
C PRO A 108 -10.58 13.29 -4.69
N GLY A 109 -10.26 14.03 -5.76
CA GLY A 109 -11.24 14.55 -6.73
C GLY A 109 -12.11 15.71 -6.22
N ASN A 110 -11.80 16.27 -5.04
CA ASN A 110 -12.51 17.40 -4.41
C ASN A 110 -11.66 18.68 -4.33
N GLY A 111 -10.67 18.83 -5.23
CA GLY A 111 -9.76 19.97 -5.26
C GLY A 111 -8.68 19.97 -4.17
N LYS A 112 -8.65 18.96 -3.28
CA LYS A 112 -7.57 18.82 -2.29
C LYS A 112 -6.29 18.29 -2.92
N PRO A 113 -5.12 18.69 -2.40
CA PRO A 113 -3.85 18.17 -2.88
C PRO A 113 -3.76 16.65 -2.67
N GLY A 114 -3.11 15.99 -3.63
CA GLY A 114 -2.81 14.59 -3.52
C GLY A 114 -1.87 14.28 -2.38
N SER A 115 -2.11 13.15 -1.72
CA SER A 115 -1.26 12.69 -0.61
C SER A 115 -1.28 11.17 -0.46
N ALA A 116 -0.18 10.66 0.11
CA ALA A 116 -0.07 9.31 0.61
C ALA A 116 -0.31 9.28 2.14
N LYS A 117 -0.65 8.10 2.65
CA LYS A 117 -0.74 7.81 4.09
C LYS A 117 0.29 6.75 4.43
N LEU A 118 1.13 7.02 5.41
CA LEU A 118 2.12 6.08 5.94
C LEU A 118 1.77 5.77 7.39
N THR A 119 1.70 4.50 7.75
CA THR A 119 1.58 4.02 9.13
C THR A 119 2.78 3.13 9.44
N VAL A 120 3.60 3.50 10.42
CA VAL A 120 4.75 2.70 10.87
C VAL A 120 4.38 2.00 12.16
N LEU A 121 4.38 0.67 12.19
CA LEU A 121 4.11 -0.12 13.39
C LEU A 121 5.40 -0.49 14.14
N GLN A 122 6.43 -0.85 13.37
CA GLN A 122 7.74 -1.22 13.88
C GLN A 122 8.84 -0.63 12.99
N GLY A 123 9.97 -0.29 13.60
CA GLY A 123 11.13 0.25 12.90
C GLY A 123 10.98 1.73 12.58
N LYS A 124 11.72 2.18 11.58
CA LYS A 124 11.79 3.59 11.17
C LYS A 124 11.70 3.70 9.66
N VAL A 125 10.92 4.66 9.19
CA VAL A 125 10.83 4.99 7.78
C VAL A 125 11.33 6.41 7.58
N ARG A 126 12.39 6.57 6.78
CA ARG A 126 12.84 7.87 6.31
C ARG A 126 11.99 8.28 5.11
N VAL A 127 11.34 9.43 5.19
CA VAL A 127 10.58 10.06 4.12
C VAL A 127 11.43 11.18 3.53
N GLN A 128 11.65 11.13 2.22
CA GLN A 128 12.37 12.15 1.46
C GLN A 128 11.47 12.64 0.32
N ASN A 129 11.20 13.94 0.28
CA ASN A 129 10.38 14.57 -0.76
C ASN A 129 10.97 15.95 -1.08
N ALA A 130 10.23 16.86 -1.72
CA ALA A 130 10.75 18.21 -2.01
C ALA A 130 10.92 19.10 -0.75
N GLY A 131 10.39 18.66 0.40
CA GLY A 131 10.56 19.30 1.70
C GLY A 131 11.71 18.70 2.52
N PRO A 132 11.76 18.99 3.83
CA PRO A 132 12.75 18.40 4.73
C PRO A 132 12.60 16.89 4.88
N ASP A 133 13.72 16.18 4.92
CA ASP A 133 13.77 14.76 5.29
C ASP A 133 13.21 14.57 6.70
N ILE A 134 12.33 13.57 6.86
CA ILE A 134 11.69 13.24 8.14
C ILE A 134 11.84 11.74 8.41
N ILE A 135 12.00 11.38 9.69
CA ILE A 135 11.97 9.99 10.15
C ILE A 135 10.66 9.79 10.89
N VAL A 136 9.91 8.75 10.51
CA VAL A 136 8.63 8.36 11.10
C VAL A 136 8.84 7.07 11.88
N GLU A 137 8.41 7.04 13.15
CA GLU A 137 8.58 5.90 14.05
C GLU A 137 7.32 5.71 14.92
N LYS A 138 6.68 4.54 14.83
CA LYS A 138 5.49 4.16 15.63
C LYS A 138 4.34 5.17 15.56
N GLU A 139 4.05 5.68 14.37
CA GLU A 139 3.00 6.67 14.15
C GLU A 139 2.44 6.61 12.72
N GLY A 140 1.35 7.36 12.49
CA GLY A 140 0.79 7.59 11.17
C GLY A 140 1.03 9.02 10.71
N VAL A 141 1.36 9.21 9.43
CA VAL A 141 1.55 10.54 8.81
C VAL A 141 0.88 10.64 7.45
N ARG A 142 0.56 11.87 7.04
CA ARG A 142 0.20 12.20 5.66
C ARG A 142 1.43 12.72 4.92
N ILE A 143 1.71 12.18 3.75
CA ILE A 143 2.85 12.59 2.92
C ILE A 143 2.33 13.30 1.67
N PHE A 144 2.75 14.54 1.48
CA PHE A 144 2.54 15.32 0.26
C PHE A 144 3.86 15.35 -0.55
N LYS A 145 3.82 15.88 -1.78
CA LYS A 145 5.01 15.98 -2.64
C LYS A 145 6.11 16.87 -2.06
N ASP A 146 5.77 17.83 -1.20
CA ASP A 146 6.66 18.86 -0.68
C ASP A 146 6.66 18.97 0.85
N SER A 147 5.88 18.15 1.54
CA SER A 147 5.67 18.27 2.98
C SER A 147 5.16 16.97 3.58
N VAL A 148 5.30 16.84 4.90
CA VAL A 148 4.70 15.77 5.70
C VAL A 148 3.85 16.40 6.79
N SER A 149 2.65 15.90 6.98
CA SER A 149 1.77 16.32 8.07
C SER A 149 1.63 15.18 9.08
N THR A 150 2.01 15.46 10.32
CA THR A 150 1.79 14.59 11.48
C THR A 150 0.43 14.84 12.14
N MET A 151 -0.27 15.92 11.76
CA MET A 151 -1.61 16.24 12.23
C MET A 151 -2.64 15.43 11.46
N ILE A 152 -2.78 14.16 11.82
CA ILE A 152 -3.71 13.23 11.19
C ILE A 152 -5.00 13.08 12.00
N ASN A 153 -6.14 13.05 11.32
CA ASN A 153 -7.45 12.81 11.92
C ASN A 153 -7.96 11.40 11.55
N TRP A 154 -7.11 10.39 11.76
CA TRP A 154 -7.45 8.98 11.61
C TRP A 154 -6.70 8.16 12.66
N GLN A 155 -7.19 6.97 12.97
CA GLN A 155 -6.46 6.04 13.82
C GLN A 155 -5.52 5.19 12.94
N PRO A 156 -4.20 5.21 13.15
CA PRO A 156 -3.26 4.50 12.27
C PRO A 156 -3.56 3.00 12.12
N GLU A 157 -4.09 2.35 13.14
CA GLU A 157 -4.51 0.94 13.09
C GLU A 157 -5.66 0.68 12.10
N GLU A 158 -6.51 1.67 11.79
CA GLU A 158 -7.60 1.50 10.82
C GLU A 158 -7.05 1.26 9.41
N HIS A 159 -5.83 1.71 9.13
CA HIS A 159 -5.14 1.52 7.85
C HIS A 159 -4.46 0.16 7.69
N THR A 160 -4.51 -0.70 8.70
CA THR A 160 -3.87 -2.03 8.65
C THR A 160 -4.87 -3.16 8.47
N TYR A 161 -6.15 -2.94 8.81
CA TYR A 161 -7.18 -3.98 8.84
C TYR A 161 -7.40 -4.69 7.51
N TRP A 162 -7.22 -4.01 6.38
CA TRP A 162 -7.43 -4.58 5.06
C TRP A 162 -6.52 -5.80 4.80
N ALA A 163 -5.33 -5.85 5.42
CA ALA A 163 -4.43 -7.00 5.33
C ALA A 163 -5.04 -8.27 5.96
N ASN A 164 -6.03 -8.11 6.85
CA ASN A 164 -6.83 -9.19 7.44
C ASN A 164 -8.16 -9.43 6.71
N GLY A 165 -8.36 -8.85 5.53
CA GLY A 165 -9.54 -9.09 4.68
C GLY A 165 -10.79 -8.29 5.06
N PHE A 166 -10.66 -7.20 5.83
CA PHE A 166 -11.78 -6.30 6.12
C PHE A 166 -11.32 -4.84 6.24
N TYR A 167 -12.23 -3.89 5.99
CA TYR A 167 -12.04 -2.49 6.41
C TYR A 167 -12.90 -2.20 7.64
N LYS A 168 -12.33 -1.42 8.56
CA LYS A 168 -13.05 -0.93 9.73
C LYS A 168 -12.59 0.50 10.06
N PHE A 169 -13.53 1.44 10.09
CA PHE A 169 -13.27 2.83 10.47
C PHE A 169 -14.36 3.34 11.40
N LYS A 170 -13.98 4.04 12.46
CA LYS A 170 -14.94 4.79 13.29
C LYS A 170 -15.57 5.94 12.51
N GLN A 171 -14.75 6.67 11.76
CA GLN A 171 -15.17 7.76 10.89
C GLN A 171 -14.29 7.80 9.66
N VAL A 172 -14.89 7.86 8.48
CA VAL A 172 -14.17 7.93 7.21
C VAL A 172 -14.87 8.90 6.25
N PRO A 173 -14.16 9.77 5.53
CA PRO A 173 -14.79 10.62 4.52
C PRO A 173 -15.46 9.80 3.42
N LEU A 174 -16.55 10.32 2.87
CA LEU A 174 -17.30 9.65 1.80
C LEU A 174 -16.44 9.36 0.56
N TYR A 175 -15.48 10.22 0.22
CA TYR A 175 -14.57 9.96 -0.89
C TYR A 175 -13.71 8.69 -0.66
N GLU A 176 -13.26 8.45 0.58
CA GLU A 176 -12.50 7.25 0.93
C GLU A 176 -13.41 6.01 0.92
N CYS A 177 -14.64 6.13 1.46
CA CYS A 177 -15.65 5.07 1.38
C CYS A 177 -15.93 4.67 -0.07
N LYS A 178 -16.15 5.66 -0.95
CA LYS A 178 -16.25 5.46 -2.40
C LYS A 178 -15.04 4.71 -2.97
N GLY A 179 -13.83 5.10 -2.58
CA GLY A 179 -12.60 4.44 -3.02
C GLY A 179 -12.54 2.97 -2.60
N ILE A 180 -12.90 2.66 -1.35
CA ILE A 180 -12.97 1.29 -0.84
C ILE A 180 -13.97 0.47 -1.64
N LEU A 181 -15.19 0.97 -1.82
CA LEU A 181 -16.25 0.30 -2.57
C LEU A 181 -15.84 0.03 -4.03
N THR A 182 -15.16 0.99 -4.65
CA THR A 182 -14.64 0.85 -6.01
C THR A 182 -13.61 -0.26 -6.12
N ARG A 183 -12.67 -0.35 -5.17
CA ARG A 183 -11.54 -1.29 -5.25
C ARG A 183 -11.88 -2.70 -4.76
N TRP A 184 -12.66 -2.82 -3.69
CA TRP A 184 -12.94 -4.11 -3.05
C TRP A 184 -14.15 -4.84 -3.63
N PHE A 185 -15.08 -4.10 -4.22
CA PHE A 185 -16.31 -4.66 -4.79
C PHE A 185 -16.45 -4.38 -6.29
N ASP A 186 -15.42 -3.80 -6.93
CA ASP A 186 -15.41 -3.40 -8.34
C ASP A 186 -16.65 -2.56 -8.74
N LEU A 187 -17.13 -1.71 -7.83
CA LEU A 187 -18.31 -0.88 -8.03
C LEU A 187 -17.96 0.46 -8.68
N LYS A 188 -18.74 0.87 -9.67
CA LYS A 188 -18.78 2.26 -10.15
C LYS A 188 -19.63 3.08 -9.20
N VAL A 189 -18.98 3.91 -8.38
CA VAL A 189 -19.64 4.70 -7.33
C VAL A 189 -19.76 6.17 -7.72
N GLY A 190 -21.00 6.62 -7.94
CA GLY A 190 -21.33 8.04 -8.07
C GLY A 190 -21.48 8.72 -6.70
N LEU A 191 -20.93 9.93 -6.57
CA LEU A 191 -20.95 10.72 -5.35
C LEU A 191 -20.94 12.21 -5.74
N ASP A 192 -21.76 13.03 -5.09
CA ASP A 192 -21.72 14.50 -5.26
C ASP A 192 -20.39 15.03 -4.69
N ALA A 193 -19.72 15.91 -5.43
CA ALA A 193 -18.46 16.50 -5.01
C ALA A 193 -18.60 17.32 -3.71
N ASN A 194 -19.76 17.93 -3.49
CA ASN A 194 -20.06 18.68 -2.26
C ASN A 194 -20.14 17.77 -1.02
N ASP A 195 -20.44 16.49 -1.23
CA ASP A 195 -20.61 15.52 -0.15
C ASP A 195 -19.31 14.75 0.15
N ALA A 196 -18.26 14.92 -0.66
CA ALA A 196 -17.04 14.12 -0.61
C ALA A 196 -16.39 14.05 0.77
N ASP A 197 -16.44 15.14 1.53
CA ASP A 197 -15.85 15.25 2.86
C ASP A 197 -16.80 14.88 4.00
N SER A 198 -18.06 14.59 3.69
CA SER A 198 -19.02 14.17 4.70
C SER A 198 -18.59 12.82 5.28
N LEU A 199 -18.77 12.65 6.59
CA LEU A 199 -18.25 11.49 7.30
C LEU A 199 -19.25 10.34 7.29
N VAL A 200 -18.77 9.14 6.98
CA VAL A 200 -19.42 7.86 7.24
C VAL A 200 -18.90 7.34 8.58
N ARG A 201 -19.82 7.05 9.49
CA ARG A 201 -19.55 6.48 10.81
C ARG A 201 -19.64 4.96 10.78
N ASP A 202 -18.81 4.33 11.59
CA ASP A 202 -18.82 2.89 11.87
C ASP A 202 -18.80 2.04 10.58
N LEU A 203 -17.92 2.41 9.65
CA LEU A 203 -17.71 1.65 8.42
C LEU A 203 -17.12 0.28 8.78
N TYR A 204 -17.79 -0.78 8.35
CA TYR A 204 -17.27 -2.14 8.42
C TYR A 204 -17.61 -2.87 7.11
N LEU A 205 -16.59 -3.27 6.37
CA LEU A 205 -16.75 -3.89 5.05
C LEU A 205 -15.88 -5.15 4.93
N LYS A 206 -16.48 -6.21 4.39
CA LYS A 206 -15.85 -7.48 4.03
C LYS A 206 -16.17 -7.82 2.57
N PRO A 207 -15.16 -8.14 1.74
CA PRO A 207 -15.32 -8.32 0.30
C PRO A 207 -15.98 -9.67 -0.03
N TYR A 208 -15.99 -10.59 0.92
CA TYR A 208 -16.59 -11.93 0.80
C TYR A 208 -18.03 -12.00 1.34
N GLU A 209 -18.57 -10.91 1.87
CA GLU A 209 -19.97 -10.82 2.32
C GLU A 209 -20.82 -10.04 1.30
N GLU A 210 -22.14 -10.21 1.34
CA GLU A 210 -23.06 -9.54 0.41
C GLU A 210 -23.05 -8.02 0.62
N ILE A 211 -22.61 -7.27 -0.39
CA ILE A 211 -22.44 -5.81 -0.27
C ILE A 211 -23.77 -5.09 0.00
N ALA A 212 -24.89 -5.55 -0.56
CA ALA A 212 -26.18 -4.91 -0.34
C ALA A 212 -26.59 -4.90 1.15
N GLN A 213 -26.32 -6.00 1.87
CA GLN A 213 -26.60 -6.09 3.31
C GLN A 213 -25.71 -5.15 4.13
N GLN A 214 -24.42 -5.09 3.78
CA GLN A 214 -23.45 -4.21 4.45
C GLN A 214 -23.76 -2.73 4.23
N LEU A 215 -24.14 -2.34 3.01
CA LEU A 215 -24.56 -0.98 2.70
C LEU A 215 -25.85 -0.62 3.43
N HIS A 216 -26.83 -1.53 3.53
CA HIS A 216 -28.05 -1.28 4.30
C HIS A 216 -27.77 -1.01 5.78
N GLN A 217 -26.83 -1.73 6.40
CA GLN A 217 -26.40 -1.45 7.78
C GLN A 217 -25.74 -0.07 7.91
N LEU A 218 -24.93 0.33 6.93
CA LEU A 218 -24.34 1.67 6.88
C LEU A 218 -25.42 2.76 6.78
N GLU A 219 -26.46 2.56 5.96
CA GLU A 219 -27.59 3.49 5.86
C GLU A 219 -28.32 3.66 7.19
N GLN A 220 -28.50 2.60 7.99
CA GLN A 220 -29.21 2.70 9.26
C GLN A 220 -28.48 3.62 10.26
N ASN A 221 -27.15 3.66 10.21
CA ASN A 221 -26.32 4.40 11.15
C ASN A 221 -25.87 5.78 10.61
N ASN A 222 -26.19 6.10 9.35
CA ASN A 222 -25.71 7.31 8.69
C ASN A 222 -26.84 8.04 7.93
N ASN A 223 -26.61 9.33 7.62
CA ASN A 223 -27.55 10.13 6.85
C ASN A 223 -27.34 9.99 5.32
N TYR A 224 -27.04 8.78 4.85
CA TYR A 224 -26.85 8.51 3.42
C TYR A 224 -27.71 7.36 2.94
N THR A 225 -28.03 7.37 1.65
CA THR A 225 -28.65 6.28 0.90
C THR A 225 -27.71 5.81 -0.19
N PHE A 226 -27.58 4.49 -0.33
CA PHE A 226 -26.83 3.80 -1.38
C PHE A 226 -27.84 3.17 -2.36
N THR A 227 -27.91 3.73 -3.57
CA THR A 227 -28.85 3.25 -4.59
C THR A 227 -28.12 2.47 -5.67
N PHE A 228 -28.47 1.19 -5.87
CA PHE A 228 -28.00 0.39 -7.00
C PHE A 228 -28.76 0.73 -8.27
N TYR A 229 -28.03 0.99 -9.36
CA TYR A 229 -28.61 1.12 -10.71
C TYR A 229 -28.39 -0.15 -11.54
N SER A 230 -27.31 -0.87 -11.25
CA SER A 230 -26.94 -2.13 -11.86
C SER A 230 -26.17 -2.98 -10.84
N LYS A 231 -25.77 -4.19 -11.24
CA LYS A 231 -24.93 -5.06 -10.43
C LYS A 231 -23.58 -4.41 -10.05
N ASP A 232 -23.05 -3.56 -10.91
CA ASP A 232 -21.72 -2.96 -10.83
C ASP A 232 -21.74 -1.44 -10.61
N SER A 233 -22.90 -0.83 -10.32
CA SER A 233 -23.00 0.62 -10.17
C SER A 233 -23.97 1.07 -9.08
N ILE A 234 -23.47 1.99 -8.25
CA ILE A 234 -24.22 2.61 -7.16
C ILE A 234 -24.04 4.14 -7.15
N THR A 235 -24.98 4.85 -6.52
CA THR A 235 -24.76 6.24 -6.07
C THR A 235 -24.93 6.38 -4.57
N ILE A 236 -24.16 7.26 -3.97
CA ILE A 236 -24.31 7.68 -2.58
C ILE A 236 -24.92 9.09 -2.56
N ARG A 237 -25.97 9.30 -1.77
CA ARG A 237 -26.63 10.61 -1.58
C ARG A 237 -26.98 10.82 -0.11
N HIS A 238 -27.00 12.07 0.36
CA HIS A 238 -27.65 12.37 1.65
C HIS A 238 -29.14 12.04 1.61
N LYS A 239 -29.66 11.65 2.77
CA LYS A 239 -31.11 11.54 3.01
C LYS A 239 -31.74 12.92 3.21
#